data_AF-A0A2K8WRK0-F1
#
_entry.id   AF-A0A2K8WRK0-F1
#
_cell.length_a   1.000
_cell.length_b   1.000
_cell.length_c   1.000
_cell.angle_alpha   90.00
_cell.angle_beta   90.00
_cell.angle_gamma   90.00
#
_symmetry.space_group_name_H-M   'P 1'
#
loop_
_entity.id
_entity.type
_entity.pdbx_description
1 polymer ?
#
loop_
_entity_poly.entity_id
_entity_poly.type
_entity_poly.pdbx_seq_one_letter_code
_entity_poly.pdbx_strand_id
1 'polypeptide(L)'
;MSHLRLEKYTILQILPAEGWYAKYKQDDETSEYVKIMCFALVEFLHEGQKIKTVEPMDYDPCEGSDLCINISNFQGIEYLPQISD
;
A
#
# COMPACT_ATOMS: atom_id res chain seq x y z
N MET A 1 -2.50 -15.16 9.47
CA MET A 1 -3.52 -14.13 9.18
C MET A 1 -3.62 -14.07 7.67
N SER A 2 -4.79 -14.31 7.07
CA SER A 2 -4.97 -14.12 5.63
C SER A 2 -4.84 -12.63 5.33
N HIS A 3 -3.84 -12.23 4.55
CA HIS A 3 -3.79 -10.87 4.02
C HIS A 3 -5.05 -10.66 3.16
N LEU A 4 -5.87 -9.68 3.55
CA LEU A 4 -7.06 -9.29 2.81
C LEU A 4 -6.59 -8.61 1.52
N ARG A 5 -6.63 -9.35 0.41
CA ARG A 5 -6.44 -8.76 -0.91
C ARG A 5 -7.73 -8.08 -1.33
N LEU A 6 -7.66 -6.78 -1.62
CA LEU A 6 -8.79 -5.98 -2.08
C LEU A 6 -8.88 -6.05 -3.61
N GLU A 7 -9.58 -7.04 -4.14
CA GLU A 7 -9.71 -7.25 -5.59
C GLU A 7 -10.62 -6.22 -6.28
N LYS A 8 -11.58 -5.63 -5.54
CA LYS A 8 -12.50 -4.60 -6.05
C LYS A 8 -12.73 -3.53 -5.01
N TYR A 9 -12.14 -2.36 -5.26
CA TYR A 9 -12.31 -1.17 -4.43
C TYR A 9 -12.55 0.06 -5.31
N THR A 10 -13.11 1.10 -4.70
CA THR A 10 -13.23 2.43 -5.29
C THR A 10 -12.40 3.40 -4.48
N ILE A 11 -11.51 4.13 -5.15
CA ILE A 11 -10.77 5.23 -4.52
C ILE A 11 -11.73 6.41 -4.34
N LEU A 12 -11.92 6.84 -3.10
CA LEU A 12 -12.77 7.97 -2.75
C LEU A 12 -11.98 9.27 -2.60
N GLN A 13 -10.75 9.19 -2.09
CA GLN A 13 -9.89 10.34 -1.86
C GLN A 13 -8.41 9.92 -1.87
N ILE A 14 -7.55 10.84 -2.29
CA ILE A 14 -6.09 10.71 -2.26
C ILE A 14 -5.51 11.72 -1.28
N LEU A 15 -4.53 11.28 -0.48
CA LEU A 15 -3.79 12.06 0.49
C LEU A 15 -2.28 11.97 0.20
N PRO A 16 -1.50 13.06 0.38
CA PRO A 16 -0.05 13.02 0.19
C PRO A 16 0.61 12.09 1.21
N ALA A 17 1.71 11.42 0.81
CA ALA A 17 2.43 10.43 1.61
C ALA A 17 3.94 10.75 1.73
N GLU A 18 4.31 12.04 1.74
CA GLU A 18 5.70 12.45 1.82
C GLU A 18 6.41 11.84 3.04
N GLY A 19 7.59 11.26 2.80
CA GLY A 19 8.41 10.59 3.82
C GLY A 19 7.91 9.21 4.25
N TRP A 20 6.85 8.67 3.65
CA TRP A 20 6.35 7.32 3.93
C TRP A 20 6.83 6.32 2.88
N TYR A 21 7.21 5.13 3.36
CA TYR A 21 7.71 4.03 2.54
C TYR A 21 6.96 2.74 2.88
N ALA A 22 6.67 1.94 1.86
CA ALA A 22 6.17 0.59 1.99
C ALA A 22 7.37 -0.35 2.20
N LYS A 23 7.22 -1.27 3.14
CA LYS A 23 8.24 -2.26 3.50
C LYS A 23 7.84 -3.61 2.92
N TYR A 24 8.69 -4.17 2.07
CA TYR A 24 8.50 -5.46 1.42
C TYR A 24 9.54 -6.48 1.87
N LYS A 25 9.12 -7.72 2.15
CA LYS A 25 10.04 -8.83 2.44
C LYS A 25 10.62 -9.37 1.14
N GLN A 26 11.94 -9.46 1.05
CA GLN A 26 12.64 -10.11 -0.05
C GLN A 26 12.89 -11.59 0.24
N ASP A 27 13.24 -12.35 -0.79
CA ASP A 27 13.52 -13.79 -0.70
C ASP A 27 14.71 -14.12 0.22
N ASP A 28 15.67 -13.21 0.35
CA ASP A 28 16.84 -13.30 1.23
C ASP A 28 16.56 -12.82 2.67
N GLU A 29 15.28 -12.64 3.02
CA GLU A 29 14.77 -12.10 4.29
C GLU A 29 15.12 -10.64 4.58
N THR A 30 15.78 -9.93 3.65
CA THR A 30 15.98 -8.49 3.78
C THR A 30 14.68 -7.74 3.53
N SER A 31 14.70 -6.44 3.84
CA SER A 31 13.59 -5.53 3.60
C SER A 31 13.94 -4.55 2.49
N GLU A 32 13.07 -4.45 1.50
CA GLU A 32 13.09 -3.36 0.53
C GLU A 32 12.11 -2.28 0.97
N TYR A 33 12.52 -1.03 0.82
CA TYR A 33 11.69 0.13 1.11
C TYR A 33 11.37 0.86 -0.19
N VAL A 34 10.09 0.89 -0.55
CA VAL A 34 9.62 1.57 -1.76
C VAL A 34 8.81 2.79 -1.34
N LYS A 35 9.06 3.93 -2.00
CA LYS A 35 8.36 5.18 -1.68
C LYS A 35 6.86 5.02 -1.94
N ILE A 36 6.05 5.42 -0.97
CA ILE A 36 4.59 5.45 -1.13
C ILE A 36 4.24 6.70 -1.95
N MET A 37 3.48 6.51 -3.03
CA MET A 37 3.03 7.60 -3.88
C MET A 37 1.98 8.44 -3.13
N CYS A 38 1.02 7.78 -2.50
CA CYS A 38 -0.06 8.43 -1.76
C CYS A 38 -0.75 7.46 -0.79
N PHE A 39 -1.56 8.00 0.11
CA PHE A 39 -2.55 7.23 0.84
C PHE A 39 -3.92 7.40 0.18
N ALA A 40 -4.60 6.29 -0.11
CA ALA A 40 -5.92 6.28 -0.71
C ALA A 40 -6.97 5.91 0.34
N LEU A 41 -7.98 6.77 0.52
CA LEU A 41 -9.22 6.35 1.18
C LEU A 41 -10.01 5.52 0.17
N VAL A 42 -10.15 4.23 0.45
CA VAL A 42 -10.84 3.28 -0.42
C VAL A 42 -12.13 2.79 0.21
N GLU A 43 -13.14 2.52 -0.63
CA GLU A 43 -14.36 1.81 -0.27
C GLU A 43 -14.41 0.47 -1.00
N PHE A 44 -14.71 -0.61 -0.28
CA PHE A 44 -14.90 -1.94 -0.85
C PHE A 44 -16.07 -2.66 -0.16
N LEU A 45 -16.59 -3.71 -0.82
CA LEU A 45 -17.65 -4.55 -0.29
C LEU A 45 -17.05 -5.78 0.39
N HIS A 46 -17.37 -5.99 1.67
CA HIS A 46 -16.97 -7.18 2.43
C HIS A 46 -18.19 -7.74 3.14
N GLU A 47 -18.52 -9.01 2.89
CA GLU A 47 -19.68 -9.69 3.49
C GLU A 47 -21.00 -8.88 3.37
N GLY A 48 -21.17 -8.21 2.22
CA GLY A 48 -22.35 -7.38 1.94
C GLY A 48 -22.36 -5.99 2.58
N GLN A 49 -21.32 -5.62 3.32
CA GLN A 49 -21.17 -4.31 3.95
C GLN A 49 -20.12 -3.47 3.24
N LYS A 50 -20.40 -2.17 3.10
CA LYS A 50 -19.42 -1.20 2.60
C LYS A 50 -18.44 -0.85 3.71
N ILE A 51 -17.17 -1.17 3.50
CA ILE A 51 -16.07 -0.84 4.42
C ILE A 51 -15.23 0.25 3.78
N LYS A 52 -14.79 1.20 4.61
CA LYS A 52 -13.84 2.24 4.23
C LYS A 52 -12.55 2.09 5.02
N THR A 53 -11.42 2.17 4.34
CA THR A 53 -10.08 2.08 4.94
C THR A 53 -9.13 3.01 4.20
N VAL A 54 -8.04 3.39 4.85
CA VAL A 54 -6.97 4.18 4.23
C VAL A 54 -5.82 3.23 3.96
N GLU A 55 -5.46 3.09 2.68
CA GLU A 55 -4.42 2.16 2.24
C GLU A 55 -3.28 2.92 1.55
N PRO A 56 -2.01 2.54 1.79
CA PRO A 56 -0.90 3.07 1.04
C PRO A 56 -0.91 2.54 -0.41
N MET A 57 -0.52 3.39 -1.34
CA MET A 57 -0.29 3.04 -2.74
C MET A 57 1.17 3.22 -3.09
N ASP A 58 1.77 2.20 -3.69
CA ASP A 58 3.10 2.31 -4.28
C ASP A 58 3.01 2.52 -5.80
N TYR A 59 4.17 2.72 -6.40
CA TYR A 59 4.33 2.81 -7.84
C TYR A 59 5.36 1.79 -8.29
N ASP A 60 4.91 0.77 -9.01
CA ASP A 60 5.80 -0.08 -9.78
C ASP A 60 5.86 0.45 -11.23
N PRO A 61 7.04 0.85 -11.74
CA PRO A 61 7.17 1.32 -13.12
C PRO A 61 6.83 0.27 -14.19
N CYS A 62 6.84 -1.02 -13.84
CA CYS A 62 6.52 -2.14 -14.73
C CYS A 62 5.06 -2.57 -14.64
N GLU A 63 4.47 -2.57 -13.44
CA GLU A 63 3.11 -3.10 -13.21
C GLU A 63 2.04 -2.01 -12.97
N GLY A 64 2.45 -0.76 -12.79
CA GLY A 64 1.57 0.36 -12.45
C GLY A 64 1.45 0.56 -10.95
N SER A 65 0.46 1.37 -10.53
CA SER A 65 0.19 1.63 -9.11
C SER A 65 -0.93 0.72 -8.59
N ASP A 66 -0.72 0.06 -7.46
CA ASP A 66 -1.78 -0.66 -6.72
C ASP A 66 -1.68 -0.35 -5.21
N LEU A 67 -2.63 -0.85 -4.42
CA LEU A 67 -2.55 -0.80 -2.97
C LEU A 67 -1.45 -1.74 -2.49
N CYS A 68 -0.56 -1.29 -1.60
CA CYS A 68 0.54 -2.13 -1.12
C CYS A 68 0.04 -3.43 -0.46
N ILE A 69 -1.13 -3.40 0.18
CA ILE A 69 -1.76 -4.57 0.82
C ILE A 69 -2.12 -5.69 -0.17
N ASN A 70 -2.22 -5.39 -1.46
CA ASN A 70 -2.49 -6.38 -2.50
C ASN A 70 -1.23 -7.15 -2.92
N ILE A 71 -0.05 -6.70 -2.51
CA ILE A 71 1.24 -7.31 -2.85
C ILE A 71 1.61 -8.31 -1.75
N SER A 72 1.95 -9.54 -2.16
CA SER A 72 2.04 -10.70 -1.26
C SER A 72 3.14 -10.60 -0.19
N ASN A 73 4.20 -9.84 -0.45
CA ASN A 73 5.33 -9.67 0.45
C ASN A 73 5.31 -8.35 1.24
N PHE A 74 4.19 -7.60 1.19
CA PHE A 74 4.02 -6.38 1.96
C PHE A 74 4.02 -6.66 3.47
N GLN A 75 4.83 -5.92 4.22
CA GLN A 75 4.96 -6.06 5.68
C GLN A 75 4.35 -4.88 6.45
N GLY A 76 4.17 -3.73 5.81
CA GLY A 76 3.66 -2.51 6.44
C GLY A 76 4.30 -1.25 5.91
N ILE A 77 4.10 -0.15 6.62
CA ILE A 77 4.63 1.17 6.25
C ILE A 77 5.56 1.71 7.33
N GLU A 78 6.53 2.51 6.91
CA GLU A 78 7.47 3.17 7.80
C GLU A 78 7.67 4.63 7.38
N TYR A 79 7.77 5.52 8.36
CA TYR A 79 8.06 6.93 8.13
C TYR A 79 9.57 7.16 8.17
N LEU A 80 10.17 7.44 7.01
CA LEU A 80 11.61 7.59 6.77
C LEU A 80 11.93 8.94 6.10
N PRO A 81 11.71 10.07 6.78
CA PRO A 81 11.84 11.41 6.18
C PRO A 81 13.29 11.82 5.83
N GLN A 82 14.28 11.04 6.27
CA GLN A 82 15.70 11.33 6.10
C GLN A 82 16.31 10.65 4.85
N ILE A 83 15.55 9.77 4.20
CA ILE A 83 15.95 9.16 2.93
C ILE A 83 15.44 10.07 1.84
N SER A 84 16.21 11.10 1.49
CA SER A 84 15.96 11.91 0.29
C SER A 84 16.41 11.15 -0.95
N ASP A 85 15.57 11.17 -2.00
CA ASP A 85 15.89 10.64 -3.34
C ASP A 85 17.23 11.16 -3.89
#